data_AF-A0A933ECZ1-F1
#
_entry.id   AF-A0A933ECZ1-F1
#
_cell.length_a   1.000
_cell.length_b   1.000
_cell.length_c   1.000
_cell.angle_alpha   90.00
_cell.angle_beta   90.00
_cell.angle_gamma   90.00
#
_symmetry.space_group_name_H-M   'P 1'
#
loop_
_entity.id
_entity.type
_entity.pdbx_description
1 polymer ?
#
loop_
_entity_poly.entity_id
_entity_poly.type
_entity_poly.pdbx_seq_one_letter_code
_entity_poly.pdbx_strand_id
1 'polypeptide(L)'
;MPANRGETERTDGAGVGASAETLKVVQALRAGDEAAFASLVSRYHTAMIRLAMTYVSSVAVAEEVVQETWLAVLQGLDRFQGRSSLKT
;
A
#
# COMPACT_ATOMS: atom_id res chain seq x y z
N MET A 1 33.16 40.27 -11.22
CA MET A 1 33.25 38.81 -10.98
C MET A 1 32.40 38.49 -9.75
N PRO A 2 31.47 37.53 -9.83
CA PRO A 2 30.13 37.68 -9.25
C PRO A 2 29.92 36.88 -7.96
N ALA A 3 29.18 37.48 -7.02
CA ALA A 3 28.47 36.78 -5.95
C ALA A 3 26.97 36.88 -6.24
N ASN A 4 26.42 35.88 -6.93
CA ASN A 4 24.99 35.56 -6.88
C ASN A 4 24.82 34.10 -7.26
N ARG A 5 24.54 33.24 -6.28
CA ARG A 5 24.04 31.89 -6.50
C ARG A 5 22.82 31.72 -5.59
N GLY A 6 21.68 32.12 -6.13
CA GLY A 6 20.36 31.80 -5.58
C GLY A 6 20.06 30.32 -5.74
N GLU A 7 20.47 29.51 -4.76
CA GLU A 7 20.12 28.10 -4.68
C GLU A 7 19.49 27.79 -3.32
N THR A 8 18.44 28.52 -2.95
CA THR A 8 17.52 28.14 -1.86
C THR A 8 16.30 27.37 -2.38
N GLU A 9 16.39 26.74 -3.55
CA GLU A 9 15.24 26.07 -4.18
C GLU A 9 15.54 24.60 -4.48
N ARG A 10 15.74 23.81 -3.43
CA ARG A 10 15.68 22.35 -3.56
C ARG A 10 15.37 21.75 -2.20
N THR A 11 14.11 21.38 -1.95
CA THR A 11 13.67 20.19 -1.19
C THR A 11 12.23 20.26 -0.61
N ASP A 12 11.33 21.15 -1.03
CA ASP A 12 9.92 21.05 -0.58
C ASP A 12 9.03 20.07 -1.39
N GLY A 13 9.54 19.50 -2.49
CA GLY A 13 8.75 18.63 -3.38
C GLY A 13 8.63 17.15 -2.97
N ALA A 14 9.50 16.66 -2.06
CA ALA A 14 9.57 15.23 -1.75
C ALA A 14 8.42 14.73 -0.84
N GLY A 15 7.94 15.58 0.08
CA GLY A 15 6.84 15.23 1.00
C GLY A 15 5.46 15.20 0.34
N VAL A 16 5.21 16.10 -0.62
CA VAL A 16 3.97 16.15 -1.39
C VAL A 16 3.91 15.02 -2.43
N GLY A 17 5.05 14.67 -3.04
CA GLY A 17 5.16 13.59 -4.02
C GLY A 17 4.81 12.21 -3.46
N ALA A 18 5.37 11.85 -2.30
CA ALA A 18 5.09 10.57 -1.65
C ALA A 18 3.61 10.43 -1.22
N SER A 19 3.01 11.52 -0.77
CA SER A 19 1.59 11.56 -0.39
C SER A 19 0.68 11.39 -1.62
N ALA A 20 0.98 12.08 -2.72
CA ALA A 20 0.23 11.96 -3.97
C ALA A 20 0.37 10.56 -4.61
N GLU A 21 1.56 9.96 -4.54
CA GLU A 21 1.79 8.59 -5.00
C GLU A 21 1.00 7.57 -4.17
N THR A 22 0.99 7.74 -2.84
CA THR A 22 0.19 6.92 -1.93
C THR A 22 -1.30 7.01 -2.27
N LEU A 23 -1.82 8.22 -2.49
CA LEU A 23 -3.22 8.42 -2.89
C LEU A 23 -3.56 7.75 -4.23
N LYS A 24 -2.65 7.79 -5.21
CA LYS A 24 -2.83 7.10 -6.50
C LYS A 24 -2.92 5.60 -6.33
N VAL A 25 -2.03 5.00 -5.52
CA VAL A 25 -2.07 3.55 -5.22
C VAL A 25 -3.38 3.19 -4.52
N VAL A 26 -3.83 3.98 -3.54
CA VAL A 26 -5.11 3.75 -2.86
C VAL A 26 -6.28 3.82 -3.84
N GLN A 27 -6.29 4.77 -4.77
CA GLN A 27 -7.35 4.87 -5.78
C GLN A 27 -7.33 3.69 -6.75
N ALA A 28 -6.15 3.25 -7.20
CA ALA A 28 -6.02 2.08 -8.07
C ALA A 28 -6.52 0.80 -7.37
N LEU A 29 -6.15 0.59 -6.11
CA LEU A 29 -6.66 -0.53 -5.30
C LEU A 29 -8.18 -0.50 -5.13
N ARG A 30 -8.75 0.70 -5.00
CA ARG A 30 -10.21 0.89 -4.95
C ARG A 30 -10.90 0.70 -6.29
N ALA A 31 -10.20 0.84 -7.41
CA ALA A 31 -10.74 0.57 -8.74
C ALA A 31 -10.63 -0.91 -9.13
N GLY A 32 -10.09 -1.77 -8.25
CA GLY A 32 -9.85 -3.18 -8.55
C GLY A 32 -8.63 -3.41 -9.45
N ASP A 33 -7.68 -2.46 -9.50
CA ASP A 33 -6.45 -2.63 -10.29
C ASP A 33 -5.59 -3.78 -9.72
N GLU A 34 -5.58 -4.89 -10.46
CA GLU A 34 -4.83 -6.10 -10.11
C GLU A 34 -3.31 -5.86 -10.03
N ALA A 35 -2.77 -4.97 -10.87
CA ALA A 35 -1.33 -4.67 -10.86
C ALA A 35 -0.95 -3.85 -9.63
N ALA A 36 -1.80 -2.90 -9.22
CA ALA A 36 -1.63 -2.18 -7.96
C ALA A 36 -1.69 -3.14 -6.76
N PHE A 37 -2.62 -4.10 -6.79
CA PHE A 37 -2.72 -5.13 -5.75
C PHE A 37 -1.50 -6.05 -5.71
N ALA A 38 -1.05 -6.57 -6.86
CA ALA A 38 0.14 -7.41 -6.94
C ALA A 38 1.40 -6.70 -6.41
N SER A 39 1.54 -5.41 -6.72
CA SER A 39 2.63 -4.58 -6.20
C SER A 39 2.56 -4.42 -4.67
N LEU A 40 1.36 -4.19 -4.13
CA LEU A 40 1.13 -4.12 -2.69
C LEU A 40 1.48 -5.45 -2.00
N VAL A 41 0.97 -6.56 -2.54
CA VAL A 41 1.26 -7.91 -2.03
C VAL A 41 2.75 -8.16 -2.03
N SER A 42 3.44 -7.96 -3.16
CA SER A 42 4.89 -8.17 -3.27
C SER A 42 5.67 -7.35 -2.25
N ARG A 43 5.27 -6.09 -2.02
CA ARG A 43 5.94 -5.19 -1.07
C ARG A 43 5.78 -5.63 0.38
N TYR A 44 4.61 -6.11 0.78
CA TYR A 44 4.29 -6.37 2.19
C TYR A 44 4.31 -7.85 2.58
N HIS A 45 4.31 -8.78 1.62
CA HIS A 45 4.22 -10.21 1.88
C HIS A 45 5.29 -10.69 2.87
N THR A 46 6.58 -10.40 2.60
CA THR A 46 7.68 -10.81 3.48
C THR A 46 7.55 -10.23 4.90
N ALA A 47 7.08 -8.99 5.03
CA ALA A 47 6.87 -8.37 6.34
C ALA A 47 5.72 -9.04 7.10
N MET A 48 4.64 -9.39 6.41
CA MET A 48 3.51 -10.08 7.03
C MET A 48 3.83 -11.53 7.40
N ILE A 49 4.66 -12.23 6.61
CA ILE A 49 5.17 -13.56 7.00
C ILE A 49 5.99 -13.45 8.29
N ARG A 50 6.90 -12.48 8.37
CA ARG A 50 7.69 -12.23 9.60
C ARG A 50 6.80 -11.93 10.80
N LEU A 51 5.73 -11.17 10.60
CA LEU A 51 4.74 -10.90 11.64
C LEU A 51 3.97 -12.17 12.04
N ALA A 52 3.48 -12.95 11.08
CA ALA A 52 2.77 -14.20 11.37
C ALA A 52 3.65 -15.19 12.14
N MET A 53 4.94 -15.27 11.79
CA MET A 53 5.94 -16.08 12.49
C MET A 53 6.17 -15.67 13.96
N THR A 54 5.71 -14.50 14.42
CA THR A 54 5.72 -14.17 15.86
C THR A 54 4.59 -14.85 16.62
N TYR A 55 3.57 -15.37 15.92
CA TYR A 55 2.39 -16.02 16.50
C TYR A 55 2.34 -17.53 16.24
N VAL A 56 2.96 -18.00 15.16
CA VAL A 56 2.97 -19.42 14.78
C VAL A 56 4.39 -19.96 14.65
N SER A 57 4.58 -21.24 14.93
CA SER A 57 5.90 -21.89 14.92
C SER A 57 6.30 -22.51 13.58
N SER A 58 5.44 -22.41 12.55
CA SER A 58 5.66 -23.02 11.23
C SER A 58 5.49 -21.99 10.12
N VAL A 59 6.46 -21.97 9.19
CA VAL A 59 6.42 -21.11 7.99
C VAL A 59 5.22 -21.43 7.11
N ALA A 60 4.89 -22.71 6.93
CA ALA A 60 3.72 -23.11 6.13
C ALA A 60 2.41 -22.55 6.70
N VAL A 61 2.26 -22.57 8.03
CA VAL A 61 1.07 -21.99 8.70
C VAL A 61 1.07 -20.46 8.59
N ALA A 62 2.24 -19.83 8.71
CA ALA A 62 2.35 -18.38 8.50
C ALA A 62 1.95 -17.97 7.07
N GLU A 63 2.34 -18.76 6.07
CA GLU A 63 1.97 -18.55 4.67
C GLU A 63 0.46 -18.70 4.45
N GLU A 64 -0.19 -19.70 5.04
CA GLU A 64 -1.65 -19.85 4.98
C GLU A 64 -2.36 -18.63 5.59
N VAL A 65 -1.96 -18.21 6.80
CA VAL A 65 -2.57 -17.05 7.47
C VAL A 65 -2.40 -15.77 6.63
N VAL A 66 -1.22 -15.56 6.06
CA VAL A 66 -0.94 -14.40 5.21
C VAL A 66 -1.76 -14.44 3.92
N GLN A 67 -1.93 -15.62 3.32
CA GLN A 67 -2.79 -15.78 2.14
C GLN A 67 -4.25 -15.46 2.44
N GLU A 68 -4.81 -16.02 3.52
CA GLU A 68 -6.18 -15.73 3.96
C GLU A 68 -6.39 -14.24 4.27
N THR A 69 -5.37 -13.60 4.85
CA THR A 69 -5.40 -12.15 5.12
C THR A 69 -5.49 -11.34 3.83
N TRP A 70 -4.72 -11.68 2.79
CA TRP A 70 -4.81 -11.01 1.49
C TRP A 70 -6.15 -11.21 0.81
N LEU A 71 -6.73 -12.40 0.91
CA LEU A 71 -8.08 -12.68 0.40
C LEU A 71 -9.14 -11.83 1.14
N ALA A 72 -9.04 -11.73 2.46
CA ALA A 72 -9.93 -10.87 3.25
C ALA A 72 -9.80 -9.39 2.89
N VAL A 73 -8.56 -8.91 2.63
CA VAL A 73 -8.32 -7.54 2.15
C VAL A 73 -8.95 -7.31 0.78
N LEU A 74 -8.79 -8.25 -0.16
CA LEU A 74 -9.37 -8.15 -1.50
C LEU A 74 -10.91 -8.09 -1.45
N GLN A 75 -11.53 -8.99 -0.68
CA GLN A 75 -12.99 -8.98 -0.44
C GLN A 75 -13.45 -7.69 0.25
N GLY A 76 -12.64 -7.18 1.18
CA GLY A 76 -12.88 -5.91 1.86
C GLY A 76 -12.86 -4.72 0.90
N LEU A 77 -11.93 -4.71 -0.06
CA LEU A 77 -11.85 -3.68 -1.11
C LEU A 77 -13.05 -3.74 -2.04
N ASP A 78 -13.47 -4.93 -2.49
CA ASP A 78 -14.67 -5.11 -3.32
C ASP A 78 -15.95 -4.65 -2.60
N ARG A 79 -16.11 -5.02 -1.31
CA ARG A 79 -17.22 -4.52 -0.48
C ARG A 79 -17.15 -3.00 -0.27
N PHE A 80 -15.95 -2.44 -0.17
CA PHE A 80 -15.75 -0.99 -0.04
C PHE A 80 -16.16 -0.24 -1.31
N GLN A 81 -15.96 -0.84 -2.49
CA GLN A 81 -16.49 -0.35 -3.77
C GLN A 81 -18.02 -0.34 -3.79
N GLY A 82 -18.68 -1.34 -3.19
CA GLY A 82 -20.15 -1.45 -3.18
C GLY A 82 -20.90 -0.67 -2.08
N ARG A 83 -20.27 -0.38 -0.92
CA ARG A 83 -20.93 0.29 0.22
C ARG A 83 -20.49 1.73 0.49
N SER A 84 -19.57 2.27 -0.29
CA SER A 84 -19.25 3.71 -0.24
C SER A 84 -20.10 4.55 -1.20
N SER A 85 -21.02 3.93 -1.94
CA SER A 85 -22.16 4.66 -2.50
C SER A 85 -23.06 5.06 -1.34
N LEU A 86 -22.86 6.30 -0.89
CA LEU A 86 -23.65 7.08 0.05
C LEU A 86 -25.08 6.53 0.20
N LYS A 87 -25.32 5.80 1.27
CA LYS A 87 -26.63 5.82 1.90
C LYS A 87 -26.58 6.83 3.04
N THR A 88 -27.30 7.92 2.80
CA THR A 88 -27.93 8.83 3.75
C THR A 88 -28.33 8.14 5.06
#